data_AF-A0AAU6B4S7-F1
#
_entry.id   AF-A0AAU6B4S7-F1
#
_cell.length_a   1.000
_cell.length_b   1.000
_cell.length_c   1.000
_cell.angle_alpha   90.00
_cell.angle_beta   90.00
_cell.angle_gamma   90.00
#
_symmetry.space_group_name_H-M   'P 1'
#
loop_
_entity.id
_entity.type
_entity.pdbx_description
1 polymer ?
#
loop_
_entity_poly.entity_id
_entity_poly.type
_entity_poly.pdbx_seq_one_letter_code
_entity_poly.pdbx_strand_id
1 'polypeptide(L)'
;MSSSDILDPHRGPGAAPVVLDIETGLQELIARGYQFVHPANEHGEVLAVVGVRVHDDVVDVVRLNAEDDVVALRVPGTEENVLEPEKWLWRTKGEAAEVLAEVLALPDRQEPEGSQAKGCWVPGRGGTSKWLAAR
;
A
#
# COMPACT_ATOMS: atom_id res chain seq x y z
N MET A 1 -23.54 -49.88 -11.53
CA MET A 1 -23.59 -49.07 -12.77
C MET A 1 -23.72 -47.62 -12.34
N SER A 2 -22.69 -46.82 -12.65
CA SER A 2 -22.53 -45.40 -12.30
C SER A 2 -23.47 -44.47 -13.06
N SER A 3 -23.79 -43.34 -12.44
CA SER A 3 -23.79 -41.98 -13.02
C SER A 3 -24.08 -41.01 -11.87
N SER A 4 -23.11 -40.29 -11.32
CA SER A 4 -22.56 -39.01 -11.81
C SER A 4 -23.52 -37.84 -11.58
N ASP A 5 -23.43 -37.21 -10.41
CA ASP A 5 -23.65 -35.77 -10.26
C ASP A 5 -22.32 -35.15 -9.86
N ILE A 6 -21.78 -34.40 -10.82
CA ILE A 6 -20.45 -33.81 -10.82
C ILE A 6 -20.46 -32.62 -9.86
N LEU A 7 -19.61 -32.72 -8.84
CA LEU A 7 -19.18 -31.63 -7.98
C LEU A 7 -18.54 -30.55 -8.86
N ASP A 8 -19.10 -29.35 -8.87
CA ASP A 8 -18.50 -28.15 -9.46
C ASP A 8 -17.29 -27.71 -8.60
N PRO A 9 -16.03 -27.77 -9.09
CA PRO A 9 -14.85 -27.53 -8.26
C PRO A 9 -14.37 -26.06 -8.30
N HIS A 10 -15.14 -25.12 -8.86
CA HIS A 10 -14.63 -23.75 -9.10
C HIS A 10 -15.12 -22.66 -8.14
N ARG A 11 -15.86 -22.98 -7.08
CA ARG A 11 -16.06 -22.01 -5.98
C ARG A 11 -14.89 -22.10 -5.01
N GLY A 12 -13.77 -21.47 -5.37
CA GLY A 12 -12.71 -21.17 -4.40
C GLY A 12 -13.31 -20.47 -3.18
N PRO A 13 -12.79 -20.69 -1.96
CA PRO A 13 -13.23 -19.93 -0.82
C PRO A 13 -13.07 -18.46 -1.19
N GLY A 14 -14.17 -17.70 -1.20
CA GLY A 14 -14.08 -16.25 -1.28
C GLY A 14 -13.11 -15.85 -0.19
N ALA A 15 -11.96 -15.31 -0.57
CA ALA A 15 -10.97 -14.86 0.38
C ALA A 15 -11.70 -13.84 1.26
N ALA A 16 -12.07 -14.27 2.46
CA ALA A 16 -12.40 -13.32 3.50
C ALA A 16 -11.19 -12.39 3.58
N PRO A 17 -11.40 -11.06 3.65
CA PRO A 17 -10.28 -10.16 3.86
C PRO A 17 -9.51 -10.71 5.06
N VAL A 18 -8.22 -11.00 4.85
CA VAL A 18 -7.34 -11.39 5.94
C VAL A 18 -7.31 -10.18 6.87
N VAL A 19 -8.11 -10.26 7.94
CA VAL A 19 -8.12 -9.22 8.98
C VAL A 19 -6.75 -9.28 9.60
N LEU A 20 -5.92 -8.30 9.26
CA LEU A 20 -4.57 -8.18 9.77
C LEU A 20 -4.65 -7.87 11.26
N ASP A 21 -3.94 -8.64 12.07
CA ASP A 21 -3.74 -8.30 13.47
C ASP A 21 -2.93 -7.00 13.59
N ILE A 22 -3.37 -6.07 14.44
CA ILE A 22 -2.81 -4.71 14.53
C ILE A 22 -1.35 -4.75 15.00
N GLU A 23 -1.03 -5.59 15.98
CA GLU A 23 0.34 -5.72 16.48
C GLU A 23 1.26 -6.21 15.35
N THR A 24 0.84 -7.27 14.65
CA THR A 24 1.57 -7.81 13.49
C THR A 24 1.76 -6.75 12.41
N GLY A 25 0.71 -5.99 12.08
CA GLY A 25 0.78 -4.92 11.09
C GLY A 25 1.77 -3.81 11.49
N LEU A 26 1.76 -3.40 12.76
CA LEU A 26 2.72 -2.40 13.26
C LEU A 26 4.16 -2.92 13.22
N GLN A 27 4.40 -4.19 13.58
CA GLN A 27 5.71 -4.81 13.47
C GLN A 27 6.21 -4.86 12.03
N GLU A 28 5.34 -5.17 11.07
CA GLU A 28 5.68 -5.15 9.64
C GLU A 28 5.99 -3.73 9.14
N LEU A 29 5.23 -2.71 9.58
CA LEU A 29 5.55 -1.32 9.27
C LEU A 29 6.93 -0.93 9.84
N ILE A 30 7.25 -1.31 11.07
CA ILE A 30 8.59 -1.09 11.64
C ILE A 30 9.66 -1.76 10.77
N ALA A 31 9.43 -3.01 10.34
CA ALA A 31 10.35 -3.75 9.47
C ALA A 31 10.56 -3.08 8.10
N ARG A 32 9.54 -2.36 7.59
CA ARG A 32 9.64 -1.53 6.37
C ARG A 32 10.32 -0.18 6.59
N GLY A 33 10.61 0.19 7.83
CA GLY A 33 11.31 1.43 8.18
C GLY A 33 10.40 2.57 8.66
N TYR A 34 9.16 2.28 9.05
CA TYR A 34 8.34 3.28 9.74
C TYR A 34 8.93 3.62 11.10
N GLN A 35 8.97 4.92 11.39
CA GLN A 35 9.31 5.50 12.68
C GLN A 35 8.00 5.91 13.35
N PHE A 36 7.74 5.39 14.56
CA PHE A 36 6.54 5.71 15.31
C PHE A 36 6.79 6.78 16.36
N VAL A 37 5.90 7.77 16.41
CA VAL A 37 5.83 8.77 17.46
C VAL A 37 4.45 8.70 18.12
N HIS A 38 4.42 9.05 19.41
CA HIS A 38 3.22 9.01 20.22
C HIS A 38 2.91 10.43 20.70
N PRO A 39 2.23 11.26 19.90
CA PRO A 39 1.80 12.58 20.34
C PRO A 39 0.96 12.44 21.61
N ALA A 40 1.29 13.23 22.61
CA ALA A 40 0.55 13.28 23.86
C ALA A 40 0.08 14.71 24.14
N ASN A 41 -1.02 14.84 24.88
CA ASN A 41 -1.49 16.15 25.34
C ASN A 41 -0.64 16.69 26.50
N GLU A 42 -0.99 17.87 27.01
CA GLU A 42 -0.29 18.53 28.13
C GLU A 42 -0.31 17.69 29.43
N HIS A 43 -1.20 16.70 29.53
CA HIS A 43 -1.32 15.78 30.66
C HIS A 43 -0.57 14.46 30.43
N GLY A 44 0.09 14.28 29.28
CA GLY A 44 0.81 13.07 28.92
C GLY A 44 -0.07 11.93 28.39
N GLU A 45 -1.35 12.19 28.12
CA GLU A 45 -2.25 11.19 27.52
C GLU A 45 -1.97 11.09 26.03
N VAL A 46 -1.79 9.86 25.54
CA VAL A 46 -1.53 9.58 24.13
C VAL A 46 -2.78 9.93 23.30
N LEU A 47 -2.59 10.80 22.31
CA LEU A 47 -3.65 11.25 21.40
C LEU A 47 -3.79 10.35 20.18
N ALA A 48 -2.66 9.83 19.69
CA ALA A 48 -2.60 8.94 18.54
C ALA A 48 -1.26 8.19 18.52
N VAL A 49 -1.17 7.15 17.69
CA VAL A 49 0.10 6.57 17.24
C VAL A 49 0.33 7.00 15.80
N VAL A 50 1.45 7.67 15.54
CA VAL A 50 1.78 8.20 14.21
C VAL A 50 3.04 7.53 13.69
N GLY A 51 2.90 6.71 12.65
CA GLY A 51 4.00 6.11 11.91
C GLY A 51 4.36 6.96 10.69
N VAL A 52 5.64 7.26 10.50
CA VAL A 52 6.14 7.98 9.32
C VAL A 52 7.28 7.19 8.68
N ARG A 53 7.23 7.03 7.36
CA ARG A 53 8.32 6.45 6.57
C ARG A 53 8.63 7.36 5.39
N VAL A 54 9.86 7.85 5.32
CA VAL A 54 10.37 8.59 4.17
C VAL A 54 11.14 7.61 3.29
N HIS A 55 10.75 7.48 2.02
CA HIS A 55 11.47 6.64 1.06
C HIS A 55 11.30 7.15 -0.37
N ASP A 56 12.32 6.92 -1.21
CA ASP A 56 12.41 7.46 -2.57
C ASP A 56 12.12 8.96 -2.62
N ASP A 57 11.00 9.36 -3.23
CA ASP A 57 10.50 10.73 -3.35
C ASP A 57 9.13 10.92 -2.67
N VAL A 58 8.75 10.01 -1.76
CA VAL A 58 7.48 10.03 -1.05
C VAL A 58 7.63 9.91 0.46
N VAL A 59 6.59 10.33 1.17
CA VAL A 59 6.44 10.11 2.61
C VAL A 59 5.14 9.38 2.85
N ASP A 60 5.23 8.23 3.50
CA ASP A 60 4.09 7.52 4.02
C ASP A 60 3.84 7.92 5.46
N VAL A 61 2.58 8.22 5.77
CA VAL A 61 2.11 8.57 7.11
C VAL A 61 0.93 7.67 7.44
N VAL A 62 0.98 7.04 8.62
CA VAL A 62 -0.13 6.27 9.19
C VAL A 62 -0.44 6.87 10.55
N ARG A 63 -1.70 7.24 10.79
CA ARG A 63 -2.19 7.74 12.07
C ARG A 63 -3.28 6.84 12.60
N LEU A 64 -3.06 6.29 13.78
CA LEU A 64 -4.03 5.52 14.52
C LEU A 64 -4.54 6.39 15.67
N ASN A 65 -5.75 6.94 15.52
CA ASN A 65 -6.42 7.68 16.60
C ASN A 65 -7.18 6.70 17.51
N ALA A 66 -7.81 5.69 16.89
CA ALA A 66 -8.47 4.57 17.53
C ALA A 66 -8.36 3.34 16.62
N GLU A 67 -8.82 2.17 17.10
CA GLU A 67 -8.85 0.94 16.31
C GLU A 67 -9.72 1.07 15.05
N ASP A 68 -10.81 1.83 15.12
CA ASP A 68 -11.77 2.10 14.06
C ASP A 68 -11.54 3.45 13.35
N ASP A 69 -10.55 4.23 13.78
CA ASP A 69 -10.19 5.52 13.21
C ASP A 69 -8.69 5.57 12.89
N VAL A 70 -8.34 4.95 11.78
CA VAL A 70 -7.00 4.98 11.20
C VAL A 70 -7.02 5.71 9.87
N VAL A 71 -6.04 6.59 9.66
CA VAL A 71 -5.83 7.33 8.41
C VAL A 71 -4.43 7.04 7.91
N ALA A 72 -4.30 6.65 6.64
CA ALA A 72 -3.00 6.53 6.00
C ALA A 72 -2.92 7.35 4.72
N LEU A 73 -1.76 7.93 4.49
CA LEU A 73 -1.46 8.88 3.42
C LEU A 73 -0.11 8.53 2.82
N ARG A 74 -0.01 8.61 1.49
CA ARG A 74 1.27 8.74 0.78
C ARG A 74 1.30 10.10 0.13
N VAL A 75 2.32 10.88 0.44
CA VAL A 75 2.45 12.27 -0.05
C VAL A 75 3.78 12.45 -0.77
N PRO A 76 3.88 13.43 -1.69
CA PRO A 76 5.17 13.79 -2.28
C PRO A 76 6.15 14.23 -1.18
N GLY A 77 7.42 13.86 -1.30
CA GLY A 77 8.49 14.31 -0.40
C GLY A 77 8.78 15.82 -0.47
N THR A 78 8.12 16.53 -1.40
CA THR A 78 8.15 18.00 -1.49
C THR A 78 7.14 18.69 -0.58
N GLU A 79 6.26 17.96 0.12
CA GLU A 79 5.32 18.56 1.07
C GLU A 79 6.05 19.14 2.29
N GLU A 80 5.75 20.40 2.62
CA GLU A 80 6.36 21.08 3.77
C GLU A 80 5.84 20.54 5.11
N ASN A 81 4.56 20.14 5.15
CA ASN A 81 3.91 19.57 6.32
C ASN A 81 3.19 18.26 5.95
N VAL A 82 3.87 17.12 6.14
CA VAL A 82 3.31 15.78 5.86
C VAL A 82 2.15 15.40 6.78
N LEU A 83 2.00 16.11 7.90
CA LEU A 83 0.90 15.92 8.83
C LEU A 83 -0.38 16.63 8.35
N GLU A 84 -0.24 17.75 7.65
CA GLU A 84 -1.36 18.48 7.02
C GLU A 84 -1.02 18.75 5.55
N PRO A 85 -0.94 17.70 4.72
CA PRO A 85 -0.46 17.82 3.35
C PRO A 85 -1.51 18.46 2.45
N GLU A 86 -1.07 19.26 1.50
CA GLU A 86 -1.96 19.85 0.48
C GLU A 86 -2.19 18.88 -0.68
N LYS A 87 -1.25 17.96 -0.93
CA LYS A 87 -1.32 16.97 -2.00
C LYS A 87 -1.10 15.55 -1.48
N TRP A 88 -1.85 14.61 -2.05
CA TRP A 88 -1.74 13.19 -1.78
C TRP A 88 -1.56 12.41 -3.08
N LEU A 89 -0.66 11.43 -3.06
CA LEU A 89 -0.49 10.43 -4.12
C LEU A 89 -1.43 9.24 -3.87
N TRP A 90 -1.66 8.91 -2.60
CA TRP A 90 -2.60 7.89 -2.16
C TRP A 90 -3.13 8.21 -0.76
N ARG A 91 -4.36 7.76 -0.48
CA ARG A 91 -4.98 7.90 0.85
C ARG A 91 -6.00 6.79 1.12
N THR A 92 -6.11 6.39 2.37
CA THR A 92 -7.19 5.53 2.86
C THR A 92 -7.56 5.88 4.30
N LYS A 93 -8.76 5.49 4.72
CA LYS A 93 -9.26 5.67 6.09
C LYS A 93 -10.23 4.54 6.43
N GLY A 94 -10.14 4.00 7.64
CA GLY A 94 -11.02 2.95 8.12
C GLY A 94 -10.49 2.29 9.40
N GLU A 95 -10.85 1.02 9.56
CA GLU A 95 -10.36 0.18 10.65
C GLU A 95 -8.87 -0.12 10.50
N ALA A 96 -8.18 -0.26 11.63
CA ALA A 96 -6.74 -0.46 11.67
C ALA A 96 -6.29 -1.67 10.84
N ALA A 97 -6.98 -2.80 10.97
CA ALA A 97 -6.65 -4.01 10.23
C ALA A 97 -6.68 -3.79 8.70
N GLU A 98 -7.71 -3.12 8.21
CA GLU A 98 -7.92 -2.85 6.78
C GLU A 98 -6.88 -1.84 6.26
N VAL A 99 -6.73 -0.72 6.98
CA VAL A 99 -5.81 0.35 6.57
C VAL A 99 -4.36 -0.13 6.60
N LEU A 100 -3.95 -0.86 7.64
CA LEU A 100 -2.60 -1.41 7.73
C LEU A 100 -2.34 -2.41 6.61
N ALA A 101 -3.30 -3.27 6.28
CA ALA A 101 -3.18 -4.19 5.15
C ALA A 101 -3.03 -3.45 3.81
N GLU A 102 -3.79 -2.37 3.59
CA GLU A 102 -3.66 -1.55 2.38
C GLU A 102 -2.30 -0.84 2.29
N VAL A 103 -1.81 -0.26 3.40
CA VAL A 103 -0.48 0.36 3.45
C VAL A 103 0.61 -0.68 3.16
N LEU A 104 0.46 -1.89 3.72
CA LEU A 104 1.40 -2.98 3.47
C LEU A 104 1.29 -3.53 2.04
N ALA A 105 0.19 -3.31 1.33
CA ALA A 105 0.08 -3.66 -0.08
C ALA A 105 0.74 -2.62 -1.01
N LEU A 106 1.05 -1.41 -0.53
CA LEU A 106 1.71 -0.40 -1.35
C LEU A 106 3.12 -0.83 -1.75
N PRO A 107 3.52 -0.58 -3.00
CA PRO A 107 4.86 -0.90 -3.45
C PRO A 107 5.88 0.00 -2.75
N ASP A 108 7.00 -0.61 -2.34
CA ASP A 108 8.14 0.08 -1.71
C ASP A 108 8.85 1.04 -2.65
N ARG A 109 8.82 0.77 -3.96
CA ARG A 109 9.32 1.67 -5.00
C ARG A 109 8.13 2.16 -5.80
N GLN A 110 7.98 3.48 -5.93
CA GLN A 110 7.25 4.02 -7.07
C GLN A 110 8.07 3.67 -8.31
N GLU A 111 7.79 2.51 -8.92
CA GLU A 111 8.09 2.37 -10.34
C GLU A 111 7.40 3.58 -10.98
N PRO A 112 8.12 4.50 -11.64
CA PRO A 112 7.48 5.64 -12.27
C PRO A 112 6.37 5.05 -13.13
N GLU A 113 5.12 5.47 -12.91
CA GLU A 113 3.96 4.93 -13.60
C GLU A 113 4.25 4.95 -15.11
N GLY A 114 4.60 3.78 -15.67
CA GLY A 114 5.20 3.70 -17.00
C GLY A 114 6.26 2.63 -17.27
N SER A 115 6.78 1.88 -16.29
CA SER A 115 7.71 0.76 -16.60
C SER A 115 6.98 -0.57 -16.84
N GLN A 116 6.15 -0.64 -17.89
CA GLN A 116 5.74 -1.93 -18.44
C GLN A 116 6.61 -2.29 -19.65
N ALA A 117 7.29 -3.44 -19.49
CA ALA A 117 8.16 -4.13 -20.44
C ALA A 117 9.47 -3.40 -20.78
N LYS A 118 10.59 -3.91 -20.23
CA LYS A 118 11.90 -3.71 -20.86
C LYS A 118 11.78 -4.24 -22.29
N GLY A 119 12.02 -3.39 -23.27
CA GLY A 119 11.89 -3.74 -24.67
C GLY A 119 12.28 -2.59 -25.57
N CYS A 120 12.43 -2.87 -26.87
CA CYS A 120 12.69 -1.84 -27.86
C CYS A 120 11.78 -2.01 -29.07
N TRP A 121 11.33 -0.89 -29.62
CA TRP A 121 10.71 -0.86 -30.95
C TRP A 121 11.81 -1.02 -31.99
N VAL A 122 11.70 -2.04 -32.84
CA VAL A 122 12.61 -2.26 -33.95
C VAL A 122 11.88 -1.90 -35.26
N PRO A 123 12.46 -1.04 -36.12
CA PRO A 123 11.87 -0.73 -37.42
C PRO A 123 11.82 -1.97 -38.32
N GLY A 124 10.63 -2.30 -38.83
CA GLY A 124 10.39 -3.34 -39.82
C GLY A 124 10.41 -2.79 -41.24
N ARG A 125 10.52 -3.68 -42.25
CA ARG A 125 10.40 -3.26 -43.66
C ARG A 125 8.96 -2.89 -43.98
N GLY A 126 8.77 -1.77 -44.68
CA GLY A 126 7.45 -1.29 -45.12
C GLY A 126 6.79 -0.27 -44.18
N GLY A 127 7.53 0.34 -43.25
CA GLY A 127 7.02 1.42 -42.39
C GLY A 127 6.29 0.96 -41.13
N THR A 128 6.34 -0.33 -40.80
CA THR A 128 5.77 -0.89 -39.57
C THR A 128 6.85 -1.04 -38.49
N SER A 129 6.52 -0.75 -37.23
CA SER A 129 7.41 -0.96 -36.09
C SER A 129 6.93 -2.17 -35.28
N LYS A 130 7.87 -2.97 -34.74
CA LYS A 130 7.56 -4.14 -33.91
C LYS A 130 8.19 -4.01 -32.53
N TRP A 131 7.41 -4.24 -31.48
CA TRP A 131 7.88 -4.25 -30.09
C TRP A 131 8.60 -5.57 -29.77
N LEU A 132 9.80 -5.50 -29.22
CA LEU A 132 10.53 -6.65 -28.70
C LEU A 132 10.71 -6.49 -27.19
N ALA A 133 10.14 -7.41 -26.41
CA ALA A 133 10.41 -7.47 -24.98
C ALA A 133 11.79 -8.09 -24.72
N ALA A 134 12.58 -7.46 -23.85
CA ALA A 134 13.77 -8.03 -23.25
C ALA A 134 13.33 -9.03 -22.17
N ARG A 135 13.88 -10.24 -22.21
CA ARG A 135 13.74 -11.23 -21.14
C ARG A 135 14.69 -10.92 -20.01
#